data_AF-A0A2D7APL4-F1
#
_entry.id   AF-A0A2D7APL4-F1
#
_cell.length_a   1.000
_cell.length_b   1.000
_cell.length_c   1.000
_cell.angle_alpha   90.00
_cell.angle_beta   90.00
_cell.angle_gamma   90.00
#
_symmetry.space_group_name_H-M   'P 1'
#
loop_
_entity.id
_entity.type
_entity.pdbx_description
1 polymer ?
#
loop_
_entity_poly.entity_id
_entity_poly.type
_entity_poly.pdbx_seq_one_letter_code
_entity_poly.pdbx_strand_id
1 'polypeptide(L)'
;MSKNVSLAIKKAMGNISQLNHNEQKNNGPKKPDLFSLTGETELFQNEKGITIKIDRSRDSNLTDFGRETLKDRYLGQNESFQDLFARVASVYADDNLHAQRIYNYISNLWFMPATPVLSNGGTERGLPISCFLNEANDSLKGITSLWEENV
;
A
#
# COMPACT_ATOMS: atom_id res chain seq x y z
N MET A 1 -6.40 5.57 -15.46
CA MET A 1 -7.60 4.78 -15.10
C MET A 1 -8.29 4.27 -16.35
N SER A 2 -8.31 2.96 -16.59
CA SER A 2 -9.01 2.38 -17.74
C SER A 2 -10.52 2.35 -17.44
N LYS A 3 -11.32 3.06 -18.26
CA LYS A 3 -12.78 3.21 -18.12
C LYS A 3 -13.53 1.86 -17.99
N ASN A 4 -12.91 0.78 -18.44
CA ASN A 4 -13.51 -0.56 -18.52
C ASN A 4 -13.62 -1.24 -17.15
N VAL A 5 -12.68 -1.02 -16.23
CA VAL A 5 -12.72 -1.65 -14.89
C VAL A 5 -13.79 -1.00 -14.02
N SER A 6 -13.86 0.34 -14.04
CA SER A 6 -14.86 1.10 -13.30
C SER A 6 -16.29 0.77 -13.77
N LEU A 7 -16.46 0.45 -15.06
CA LEU A 7 -17.74 0.03 -15.63
C LEU A 7 -18.13 -1.41 -15.23
N ALA A 8 -17.17 -2.34 -15.22
CA ALA A 8 -17.40 -3.73 -14.80
C ALA A 8 -17.78 -3.82 -13.31
N ILE A 9 -17.13 -3.02 -12.47
CA ILE A 9 -17.41 -2.94 -11.04
C ILE A 9 -18.79 -2.32 -10.78
N LYS A 10 -19.14 -1.22 -11.46
CA LYS A 10 -20.49 -0.63 -11.38
C LYS A 10 -21.59 -1.63 -11.77
N LYS A 11 -21.35 -2.46 -12.79
CA LYS A 11 -22.31 -3.47 -13.25
C LYS A 11 -22.50 -4.59 -12.23
N ALA A 12 -21.42 -5.04 -11.56
CA ALA A 12 -21.50 -6.02 -10.49
C ALA A 12 -22.24 -5.47 -9.25
N MET A 13 -21.99 -4.20 -8.90
CA MET A 13 -22.62 -3.53 -7.75
C MET A 13 -24.11 -3.23 -7.96
N GLY A 14 -24.54 -2.95 -9.20
CA GLY A 14 -25.95 -2.77 -9.54
C GLY A 14 -26.83 -3.99 -9.25
N ASN A 15 -26.25 -5.19 -9.21
CA ASN A 15 -26.97 -6.43 -8.87
C ASN A 15 -26.96 -6.74 -7.37
N ILE A 16 -26.07 -6.12 -6.58
CA ILE A 16 -25.92 -6.37 -5.13
C ILE A 16 -26.98 -5.62 -4.31
N SER A 17 -27.48 -4.48 -4.81
CA SER A 17 -28.52 -3.69 -4.13
C SER A 17 -29.84 -4.44 -3.94
N GLN A 18 -30.10 -5.48 -4.72
CA GLN A 18 -31.31 -6.31 -4.59
C GLN A 18 -31.20 -7.41 -3.51
N LEU A 19 -30.01 -7.68 -2.97
CA LEU A 19 -29.78 -8.78 -2.01
C LEU A 19 -29.72 -8.34 -0.54
N ASN A 20 -29.68 -7.02 -0.26
CA ASN A 20 -29.50 -6.50 1.09
C ASN A 20 -30.81 -6.04 1.74
N HIS A 21 -31.69 -6.99 2.02
CA HIS A 21 -32.64 -6.89 3.13
C HIS A 21 -32.45 -8.11 4.02
N ASN A 22 -31.43 -8.10 4.87
CA ASN A 22 -31.35 -8.85 6.13
C ASN A 22 -30.02 -8.55 6.82
N GLU A 23 -29.98 -7.46 7.61
CA GLU A 23 -28.86 -7.19 8.51
C GLU A 23 -28.87 -8.17 9.69
N GLN A 24 -27.97 -9.17 9.67
CA GLN A 24 -27.65 -9.93 10.87
C GLN A 24 -26.71 -9.11 11.76
N LYS A 25 -27.24 -8.62 12.90
CA LYS A 25 -26.44 -8.00 13.97
C LYS A 25 -25.57 -9.05 14.65
N ASN A 26 -24.33 -9.19 14.19
CA ASN A 26 -23.31 -9.99 14.87
C ASN A 26 -22.53 -9.12 15.86
N ASN A 27 -22.76 -9.33 17.16
CA ASN A 27 -22.10 -8.64 18.28
C ASN A 27 -20.73 -9.25 18.68
N GLY A 28 -20.00 -9.83 17.72
CA GLY A 28 -18.60 -10.25 17.92
C GLY A 28 -17.63 -9.11 17.62
N PRO A 29 -16.32 -9.24 17.92
CA PRO A 29 -15.33 -8.30 17.38
C PRO A 29 -15.48 -8.30 15.86
N LYS A 30 -15.92 -7.16 15.30
CA LYS A 30 -16.19 -7.04 13.87
C LYS A 30 -14.89 -7.32 13.13
N LYS A 31 -14.83 -8.46 12.42
CA LYS A 31 -13.75 -8.70 11.47
C LYS A 31 -13.72 -7.49 10.53
N PRO A 32 -12.53 -6.95 10.20
CA PRO A 32 -12.45 -5.83 9.27
C PRO A 32 -13.17 -6.23 8.00
N ASP A 33 -14.16 -5.46 7.60
CA ASP A 33 -14.82 -5.69 6.33
C ASP A 33 -13.85 -5.30 5.23
N LEU A 34 -13.24 -6.31 4.60
CA LEU A 34 -12.16 -6.09 3.65
C LEU A 34 -12.68 -5.66 2.28
N PHE A 35 -13.93 -5.98 1.92
CA PHE A 35 -14.38 -5.86 0.53
C PHE A 35 -15.86 -5.49 0.33
N SER A 36 -16.59 -5.04 1.36
CA SER A 36 -17.86 -4.38 1.07
C SER A 36 -17.62 -3.12 0.24
N LEU A 37 -18.21 -3.14 -0.96
CA LEU A 37 -18.20 -2.02 -1.88
C LEU A 37 -19.56 -1.34 -1.82
N THR A 38 -19.54 -0.06 -1.48
CA THR A 38 -20.66 0.87 -1.66
C THR A 38 -20.40 1.74 -2.88
N GLY A 39 -21.43 2.41 -3.42
CA GLY A 39 -21.30 3.27 -4.61
C GLY A 39 -20.26 4.39 -4.48
N GLU A 40 -19.88 4.74 -3.26
CA GLU A 40 -18.92 5.80 -2.91
C GLU A 40 -17.52 5.25 -2.57
N THR A 41 -17.33 3.93 -2.65
CA THR A 41 -16.05 3.31 -2.28
C THR A 41 -14.96 3.68 -3.27
N GLU A 42 -13.92 4.33 -2.77
CA GLU A 42 -12.72 4.64 -3.54
C GLU A 42 -11.80 3.42 -3.63
N LEU A 43 -11.30 3.15 -4.84
CA LEU A 43 -10.48 1.98 -5.15
C LEU A 43 -9.15 2.40 -5.75
N PHE A 44 -8.08 1.82 -5.23
CA PHE A 44 -6.77 1.77 -5.84
C PHE A 44 -6.62 0.45 -6.60
N GLN A 45 -6.00 0.48 -7.78
CA GLN A 45 -5.66 -0.73 -8.52
C GLN A 45 -4.29 -0.60 -9.18
N ASN A 46 -3.44 -1.62 -9.02
CA ASN A 46 -2.15 -1.68 -9.69
C ASN A 46 -2.21 -2.46 -11.03
N GLU A 47 -1.10 -2.49 -11.76
CA GLU A 47 -0.99 -3.15 -13.06
C GLU A 47 -1.21 -4.67 -13.00
N LYS A 48 -0.91 -5.29 -11.85
CA LYS A 48 -1.15 -6.73 -11.60
C LYS A 48 -2.64 -7.04 -11.35
N GLY A 49 -3.49 -6.02 -11.30
CA GLY A 49 -4.92 -6.15 -11.02
C GLY A 49 -5.28 -6.18 -9.54
N ILE A 50 -4.30 -6.03 -8.63
CA ILE A 50 -4.55 -5.98 -7.19
C ILE A 50 -5.34 -4.73 -6.86
N THR A 51 -6.50 -4.91 -6.25
CA THR A 51 -7.45 -3.84 -5.92
C THR A 51 -7.53 -3.66 -4.40
N ILE A 52 -7.48 -2.41 -3.94
CA ILE A 52 -7.56 -2.02 -2.53
C ILE A 52 -8.63 -0.95 -2.37
N LYS A 53 -9.48 -1.10 -1.35
CA LYS A 53 -10.39 -0.07 -0.86
C LYS A 53 -9.62 0.95 -0.02
N ILE A 54 -9.63 2.20 -0.46
CA ILE A 54 -9.04 3.34 0.25
C ILE A 54 -10.05 3.93 1.23
N ASP A 55 -9.56 4.32 2.41
CA ASP A 55 -10.29 5.06 3.44
C ASP A 55 -9.52 6.34 3.81
N ARG A 56 -9.91 7.46 3.18
CA ARG A 56 -9.27 8.77 3.40
C ARG A 56 -9.49 9.32 4.81
N SER A 57 -10.46 8.82 5.57
CA SER A 57 -10.67 9.29 6.94
C SER A 57 -9.48 8.98 7.86
N ARG A 58 -8.65 7.99 7.49
CA ARG A 58 -7.46 7.56 8.23
C ARG A 58 -6.28 8.52 8.16
N ASP A 59 -6.34 9.55 7.31
CA ASP A 59 -5.37 10.65 7.37
C ASP A 59 -5.42 11.38 8.72
N SER A 60 -6.56 11.30 9.43
CA SER A 60 -6.71 11.81 10.80
C SER A 60 -5.86 11.07 11.84
N ASN A 61 -5.44 9.84 11.56
CA ASN A 61 -4.54 9.08 12.45
C ASN A 61 -3.11 9.65 12.44
N LEU A 62 -2.71 10.33 11.36
CA LEU A 62 -1.37 10.89 11.24
C LEU A 62 -1.22 12.13 12.12
N THR A 63 -0.05 12.31 12.71
CA THR A 63 0.31 13.57 13.37
C THR A 63 0.69 14.62 12.34
N ASP A 64 0.67 15.91 12.72
CA ASP A 64 1.13 17.00 11.84
C ASP A 64 2.57 16.76 11.36
N PHE A 65 3.47 16.43 12.28
CA PHE A 65 4.85 16.12 11.95
C PHE A 65 4.99 14.91 11.02
N GLY A 66 4.18 13.86 11.25
CA GLY A 66 4.15 12.68 10.38
C GLY A 66 3.70 13.03 8.96
N ARG A 67 2.66 13.86 8.82
CA ARG A 67 2.19 14.36 7.52
C ARG A 67 3.27 15.13 6.79
N GLU A 68 3.94 16.07 7.45
CA GLU A 68 5.00 16.86 6.83
C GLU A 68 6.20 15.99 6.43
N THR A 69 6.57 15.01 7.26
CA THR A 69 7.64 14.05 6.92
C THR A 69 7.29 13.21 5.69
N LEU A 70 6.04 12.72 5.58
CA LEU A 70 5.57 11.95 4.42
C LEU A 70 5.56 12.80 3.15
N LYS A 71 5.07 14.04 3.24
CA LYS A 71 5.05 14.98 2.10
C LYS A 71 6.45 15.31 1.59
N ASP A 72 7.39 15.55 2.49
CA ASP A 72 8.76 15.96 2.14
C ASP A 72 9.52 14.88 1.36
N ARG A 73 9.38 13.60 1.75
CA ARG A 73 10.30 12.54 1.30
C ARG A 73 9.67 11.33 0.63
N TYR A 74 8.39 11.07 0.84
CA TYR A 74 7.79 9.77 0.52
C TYR A 74 6.71 9.83 -0.55
N LEU A 75 5.96 10.92 -0.64
CA LEU A 75 4.90 11.06 -1.64
C LEU A 75 5.48 11.17 -3.06
N GLY A 76 4.89 10.41 -3.97
CA GLY A 76 5.05 10.55 -5.42
C GLY A 76 4.32 11.79 -5.97
N GLN A 77 4.43 11.99 -7.27
CA GLN A 77 3.71 13.06 -7.95
C GLN A 77 2.19 12.84 -7.87
N ASN A 78 1.46 13.83 -7.35
CA ASN A 78 0.01 13.77 -7.13
C ASN A 78 -0.46 12.57 -6.27
N GLU A 79 0.40 12.07 -5.39
CA GLU A 79 0.08 10.96 -4.49
C GLU A 79 -0.38 11.50 -3.12
N SER A 80 -1.49 11.00 -2.57
CA SER A 80 -1.88 11.27 -1.18
C SER A 80 -1.35 10.21 -0.21
N PHE A 81 -1.47 10.42 1.10
CA PHE A 81 -0.97 9.47 2.11
C PHE A 81 -1.59 8.07 1.97
N GLN A 82 -2.90 8.00 1.76
CA GLN A 82 -3.56 6.70 1.56
C GLN A 82 -3.19 6.05 0.23
N ASP A 83 -2.91 6.84 -0.81
CA ASP A 83 -2.45 6.32 -2.10
C ASP A 83 -1.05 5.69 -1.95
N LEU A 84 -0.14 6.35 -1.22
CA LEU A 84 1.17 5.82 -0.85
C LEU A 84 1.03 4.46 -0.13
N PHE A 85 0.16 4.39 0.88
CA PHE A 85 -0.06 3.15 1.63
C PHE A 85 -0.68 2.05 0.78
N ALA A 86 -1.63 2.39 -0.10
CA ALA A 86 -2.26 1.44 -1.01
C ALA A 86 -1.27 0.94 -2.07
N ARG A 87 -0.45 1.83 -2.66
CA ARG A 87 0.62 1.45 -3.60
C ARG A 87 1.53 0.42 -2.96
N VAL A 88 2.12 0.73 -1.81
CA VAL A 88 3.06 -0.16 -1.13
C VAL A 88 2.40 -1.48 -0.76
N ALA A 89 1.19 -1.46 -0.19
CA ALA A 89 0.46 -2.68 0.13
C ALA A 89 0.17 -3.55 -1.10
N SER A 90 -0.16 -2.94 -2.24
CA SER A 90 -0.46 -3.66 -3.49
C SER A 90 0.77 -4.33 -4.12
N VAL A 91 1.97 -3.80 -3.85
CA VAL A 91 3.22 -4.26 -4.47
C VAL A 91 3.70 -5.56 -3.84
N TYR A 92 3.58 -5.66 -2.51
CA TYR A 92 4.09 -6.76 -1.70
C TYR A 92 3.03 -7.80 -1.33
N ALA A 93 1.82 -7.66 -1.85
CA ALA A 93 0.74 -8.61 -1.63
C ALA A 93 0.63 -9.65 -2.75
N ASP A 94 0.16 -10.84 -2.38
CA ASP A 94 -0.11 -11.93 -3.33
C ASP A 94 -1.47 -11.79 -4.02
N ASP A 95 -2.47 -11.24 -3.30
CA ASP A 95 -3.83 -11.09 -3.78
C ASP A 95 -4.52 -9.85 -3.16
N ASN A 96 -5.75 -9.58 -3.62
CA ASN A 96 -6.59 -8.47 -3.16
C ASN A 96 -6.83 -8.47 -1.64
N LEU A 97 -7.08 -9.64 -1.03
CA LEU A 97 -7.36 -9.75 0.40
C LEU A 97 -6.10 -9.57 1.24
N HIS A 98 -4.96 -10.07 0.76
CA HIS A 98 -3.66 -9.83 1.37
C HIS A 98 -3.31 -8.34 1.31
N ALA A 99 -3.47 -7.70 0.14
CA ALA A 99 -3.21 -6.28 -0.06
C ALA A 99 -4.06 -5.41 0.87
N GLN A 100 -5.36 -5.71 0.97
CA GLN A 100 -6.25 -4.98 1.86
C GLN A 100 -5.86 -5.13 3.34
N ARG A 101 -5.41 -6.32 3.77
CA ARG A 101 -4.91 -6.52 5.14
C ARG A 101 -3.69 -5.65 5.42
N ILE A 102 -2.70 -5.68 4.53
CA ILE A 102 -1.49 -4.85 4.66
C ILE A 102 -1.87 -3.37 4.71
N TYR A 103 -2.68 -2.90 3.76
CA TYR A 103 -3.16 -1.52 3.74
C TYR A 103 -3.85 -1.14 5.05
N ASN A 104 -4.72 -2.00 5.58
CA ASN A 104 -5.40 -1.75 6.85
C ASN A 104 -4.44 -1.63 8.03
N TYR A 105 -3.38 -2.44 8.08
CA TYR A 105 -2.40 -2.34 9.15
C TYR A 105 -1.55 -1.07 9.05
N ILE A 106 -1.14 -0.69 7.82
CA ILE A 106 -0.36 0.53 7.58
C ILE A 106 -1.21 1.78 7.88
N SER A 107 -2.41 1.88 7.32
CA SER A 107 -3.27 3.06 7.46
C SER A 107 -3.87 3.25 8.86
N ASN A 108 -3.97 2.17 9.66
CA ASN A 108 -4.28 2.26 11.09
C ASN A 108 -3.04 2.48 11.97
N LEU A 109 -1.85 2.64 11.37
CA LEU A 109 -0.57 2.85 12.04
C LEU A 109 -0.18 1.71 13.02
N TRP A 110 -0.62 0.48 12.74
CA TRP A 110 -0.23 -0.70 13.55
C TRP A 110 1.19 -1.17 13.22
N PHE A 111 1.63 -0.92 12.00
CA PHE A 111 3.03 -0.99 11.60
C PHE A 111 3.29 0.00 10.46
N MET A 112 4.56 0.31 10.20
CA MET A 112 4.98 1.09 9.04
C MET A 112 6.16 0.38 8.35
N PRO A 113 6.17 0.26 7.01
CA PRO A 113 7.33 -0.26 6.29
C PRO A 113 8.58 0.60 6.50
N ALA A 114 9.75 -0.01 6.38
CA ALA A 114 11.02 0.72 6.40
C ALA A 114 11.12 1.72 5.23
N THR A 115 11.93 2.77 5.40
CA THR A 115 12.04 3.88 4.45
C THR A 115 12.20 3.45 2.98
N PRO A 116 13.13 2.53 2.60
CA PRO A 116 13.27 2.12 1.21
C PRO A 116 12.05 1.37 0.67
N VAL A 117 11.37 0.59 1.51
CA VAL A 117 10.15 -0.13 1.13
C VAL A 117 9.01 0.85 0.88
N LEU A 118 8.87 1.86 1.74
CA LEU A 118 7.84 2.90 1.62
C LEU A 118 8.08 3.82 0.42
N SER A 119 9.33 4.27 0.22
CA SER A 119 9.71 5.18 -0.86
C SER A 119 9.72 4.51 -2.23
N ASN A 120 10.25 3.28 -2.32
CA ASN A 120 10.55 2.66 -3.62
C ASN A 120 9.52 1.61 -4.05
N GLY A 121 8.74 1.04 -3.13
CA GLY A 121 7.79 -0.04 -3.43
C GLY A 121 6.78 0.34 -4.51
N GLY A 122 6.87 -0.26 -5.69
CA GLY A 122 5.98 0.04 -6.82
C GLY A 122 6.34 1.31 -7.59
N THR A 123 7.60 1.74 -7.51
CA THR A 123 8.15 2.85 -8.29
C THR A 123 9.40 2.40 -9.04
N GLU A 124 9.89 3.22 -9.96
CA GLU A 124 11.15 3.00 -10.68
C GLU A 124 12.35 3.75 -10.04
N ARG A 125 12.17 4.33 -8.84
CA ARG A 125 13.18 5.22 -8.21
C ARG A 125 14.38 4.48 -7.59
N GLY A 126 14.24 3.21 -7.24
CA GLY A 126 15.31 2.46 -6.58
C GLY A 126 14.88 1.11 -6.02
N LEU A 127 15.79 0.44 -5.31
CA LEU A 127 15.54 -0.85 -4.70
C LEU A 127 14.93 -0.70 -3.29
N PRO A 128 13.99 -1.58 -2.89
CA PRO A 128 13.39 -1.55 -1.55
C PRO A 128 14.26 -2.31 -0.53
N ILE A 129 15.55 -1.99 -0.46
CA ILE A 129 16.53 -2.66 0.42
C ILE A 129 17.10 -1.65 1.41
N SER A 130 17.08 -1.98 2.70
CA SER A 130 17.58 -1.10 3.78
C SER A 130 19.05 -1.30 4.12
N CYS A 131 19.53 -2.54 4.04
CA CYS A 131 20.87 -2.88 4.51
C CYS A 131 21.50 -3.85 3.52
N PHE A 132 22.80 -3.68 3.32
CA PHE A 132 23.65 -4.60 2.58
C PHE A 132 24.71 -5.11 3.56
N LEU A 133 25.02 -6.41 3.48
CA LEU A 133 26.10 -7.02 4.23
C LEU A 133 27.14 -7.49 3.22
N ASN A 134 28.34 -6.92 3.32
CA ASN A 134 29.44 -7.24 2.44
C ASN A 134 30.55 -7.96 3.20
N GLU A 135 31.34 -8.76 2.49
CA GLU A 135 32.54 -9.42 3.00
C GLU A 135 33.77 -9.01 2.20
N ALA A 136 34.93 -8.94 2.87
CA ALA A 136 36.18 -8.51 2.25
C ALA A 136 37.16 -9.69 2.18
N ASN A 137 37.75 -9.89 1.00
CA ASN A 137 38.88 -10.80 0.85
C ASN A 137 40.17 -10.14 1.35
N ASP A 138 41.04 -10.92 2.02
CA ASP A 138 42.33 -10.45 2.53
C ASP A 138 43.37 -10.26 1.41
N SER A 139 43.14 -9.24 0.60
CA SER A 139 44.06 -8.77 -0.44
C SER A 139 43.80 -7.29 -0.70
N LEU A 140 44.83 -6.55 -1.12
CA LEU A 140 44.68 -5.13 -1.46
C LEU A 140 43.55 -4.91 -2.48
N LYS A 141 43.51 -5.73 -3.54
CA LYS A 141 42.46 -5.69 -4.55
C LYS A 141 41.07 -5.95 -3.96
N GLY A 142 40.94 -6.93 -3.06
CA GLY A 142 39.68 -7.25 -2.40
C GLY A 142 39.15 -6.08 -1.56
N ILE A 143 40.03 -5.42 -0.81
CA ILE A 143 39.68 -4.25 0.00
C ILE A 143 39.29 -3.06 -0.89
N THR A 144 40.07 -2.76 -1.94
CA THR A 144 39.79 -1.60 -2.81
C THR A 144 38.52 -1.79 -3.64
N SER A 145 38.29 -2.99 -4.19
CA SER A 145 37.06 -3.26 -4.95
C SER A 145 35.81 -3.19 -4.10
N LEU A 146 35.87 -3.67 -2.84
CA LEU A 146 34.75 -3.53 -1.92
C LEU A 146 34.49 -2.05 -1.58
N TRP A 147 35.54 -1.26 -1.38
CA TRP A 147 35.39 0.18 -1.17
C TRP A 147 34.75 0.88 -2.38
N GLU A 148 35.18 0.54 -3.60
CA GLU A 148 34.60 1.04 -4.86
C GLU A 148 33.12 0.68 -5.04
N GLU A 149 32.67 -0.46 -4.50
CA GLU A 149 31.25 -0.85 -4.55
C GLU A 149 30.37 0.02 -3.62
N ASN A 150 30.93 0.51 -2.51
CA ASN A 150 30.18 1.17 -1.44
C ASN A 150 30.24 2.71 -1.46
N VAL A 151 31.07 3.29 -2.33
CA VAL A 151 31.26 4.75 -2.48
C VAL A 151 30.69 5.23 -3.80
#